data_AF-M6RC94-F1
#
_entry.id   AF-M6RC94-F1
#
_cell.length_a   1.000
_cell.length_b   1.000
_cell.length_c   1.000
_cell.angle_alpha   90.00
_cell.angle_beta   90.00
_cell.angle_gamma   90.00
#
_symmetry.space_group_name_H-M   'P 1'
#
loop_
_entity.id
_entity.type
_entity.pdbx_description
1 polymer ?
#
loop_
_entity_poly.entity_id
_entity_poly.type
_entity_poly.pdbx_seq_one_letter_code
_entity_poly.pdbx_strand_id
1 'polypeptide(L)' 'MKPILVIEGVEKPGNLGTILRTAEGAGFHTVLVADPKLDLFNPNVIRAST' A
#
# COMPACT_ATOMS: atom_id res chain seq x y z
N MET A 1 13.82 2.00 -16.19
CA MET A 1 12.74 2.65 -15.42
C MET A 1 12.19 1.63 -14.44
N LYS A 2 12.01 1.98 -13.15
CA LYS A 2 11.47 1.03 -12.17
C LYS A 2 9.94 1.00 -12.28
N PRO A 3 9.28 -0.16 -12.11
CA PRO A 3 7.82 -0.23 -12.20
C PRO A 3 7.18 0.54 -11.05
N ILE A 4 5.99 1.10 -11.32
CA ILE A 4 5.17 1.82 -10.35
C ILE A 4 3.97 0.94 -10.04
N LEU A 5 3.68 0.73 -8.75
CA LEU A 5 2.47 0.05 -8.31
C LEU A 5 1.36 1.09 -8.11
N VAL A 6 0.21 0.90 -8.75
CA VAL A 6 -0.98 1.75 -8.55
C VAL A 6 -2.03 0.91 -7.84
N ILE A 7 -2.62 1.46 -6.78
CA ILE A 7 -3.59 0.77 -5.91
C ILE A 7 -4.86 1.61 -5.86
N GLU A 8 -6.01 0.98 -6.09
CA GLU A 8 -7.34 1.59 -6.02
C GLU A 8 -8.31 0.61 -5.33
N GLY A 9 -9.26 1.13 -4.56
CA GLY A 9 -10.38 0.34 -4.05
C GLY A 9 -9.99 -0.73 -3.02
N VAL A 10 -9.07 -0.40 -2.11
CA VAL A 10 -8.67 -1.33 -1.05
C VAL A 10 -9.81 -1.49 -0.04
N GLU A 11 -10.29 -2.72 0.14
CA GLU A 11 -11.42 -3.03 1.02
C GLU A 11 -11.16 -2.71 2.51
N LYS A 12 -9.95 -3.04 3.01
CA LYS A 12 -9.58 -2.92 4.42
C LYS A 12 -8.19 -2.30 4.58
N PRO A 13 -7.95 -1.42 5.58
CA PRO A 13 -6.64 -0.81 5.81
C PRO A 13 -5.49 -1.82 5.98
N GLY A 14 -5.74 -2.97 6.62
CA GLY A 14 -4.72 -4.02 6.76
C GLY A 14 -4.27 -4.66 5.44
N ASN A 15 -5.15 -4.71 4.43
CA ASN A 15 -4.80 -5.20 3.10
C ASN A 15 -3.78 -4.26 2.45
N LEU A 16 -3.94 -2.95 2.62
CA LEU A 16 -2.97 -1.98 2.12
C LEU A 16 -1.59 -2.21 2.74
N GLY A 17 -1.49 -2.37 4.06
CA GLY A 17 -0.21 -2.65 4.71
C GLY A 17 0.47 -3.90 4.14
N THR A 18 -0.30 -4.97 3.95
CA THR A 18 0.19 -6.23 3.34
C THR A 18 0.70 -6.01 1.90
N ILE A 19 -0.02 -5.20 1.10
CA ILE A 19 0.39 -4.85 -0.25
C ILE A 19 1.69 -4.02 -0.23
N LEU A 20 1.82 -3.04 0.67
CA LEU A 20 3.02 -2.21 0.80
C LEU A 20 4.26 -3.06 1.15
N ARG A 21 4.12 -3.98 2.11
CA ARG A 21 5.19 -4.93 2.46
C ARG A 21 5.57 -5.84 1.29
N THR A 22 4.57 -6.30 0.54
CA THR A 22 4.80 -7.12 -0.66
C THR A 22 5.50 -6.32 -1.75
N ALA A 23 5.13 -5.05 -1.94
CA ALA A 23 5.72 -4.16 -2.92
C ALA A 23 7.20 -3.91 -2.63
N GLU A 24 7.57 -3.68 -1.37
CA GLU A 24 8.96 -3.58 -0.93
C GLU A 24 9.74 -4.87 -1.27
N GLY A 25 9.23 -6.04 -0.85
CA GLY A 25 9.86 -7.33 -1.11
C GLY A 25 9.98 -7.68 -2.60
N ALA A 26 9.07 -7.16 -3.43
CA ALA A 26 9.07 -7.32 -4.89
C ALA A 26 9.91 -6.26 -5.62
N GLY A 27 10.57 -5.33 -4.91
CA GLY A 27 11.46 -4.33 -5.50
C GLY A 27 10.77 -3.11 -6.11
N PHE A 28 9.52 -2.85 -5.77
CA PHE A 28 8.85 -1.59 -6.13
C PHE A 28 9.40 -0.45 -5.29
N HIS A 29 9.71 0.66 -5.96
CA HIS A 29 10.24 1.87 -5.31
C HIS A 29 9.21 2.99 -5.23
N THR A 30 8.06 2.80 -5.87
CA THR A 30 7.00 3.81 -5.96
C THR A 30 5.65 3.12 -5.92
N VAL A 31 4.83 3.55 -4.98
CA VAL A 31 3.43 3.15 -4.84
C VAL A 31 2.57 4.40 -4.93
N LEU A 32 1.56 4.37 -5.80
CA LEU A 32 0.54 5.40 -5.92
C LEU A 32 -0.77 4.82 -5.41
N VAL A 33 -1.35 5.47 -4.41
CA VAL A 33 -2.67 5.11 -3.88
C VAL A 33 -3.69 6.07 -4.46
N ALA A 34 -4.50 5.56 -5.39
CA ALA A 34 -5.56 6.26 -6.10
C ALA A 34 -6.91 6.07 -5.39
N ASP A 35 -6.94 6.23 -4.07
CA ASP A 35 -8.16 6.14 -3.26
C ASP A 35 -8.24 7.33 -2.30
N PRO A 36 -9.11 8.32 -2.56
CA PRO A 36 -9.20 9.52 -1.74
C PRO A 36 -9.87 9.29 -0.38
N LYS A 37 -10.54 8.14 -0.18
CA LYS A 37 -11.19 7.81 1.10
C LYS A 37 -10.27 7.06 2.05
N LEU A 38 -9.15 6.56 1.56
CA LEU A 38 -8.25 5.74 2.34
C LEU A 38 -7.33 6.59 3.22
N ASP A 39 -7.25 6.23 4.50
CA ASP A 39 -6.30 6.79 5.45
C ASP A 39 -5.01 5.97 5.46
N LEU A 40 -3.94 6.50 4.84
CA LEU A 40 -2.62 5.89 4.80
C LEU A 40 -1.98 5.74 6.18
N PHE A 41 -2.36 6.59 7.15
CA PHE A 41 -1.78 6.61 8.49
C PHE A 41 -2.63 5.85 9.51
N ASN A 42 -3.66 5.14 9.05
CA ASN A 42 -4.45 4.27 9.89
C ASN A 42 -3.53 3.26 10.62
N PRO A 43 -3.66 3.07 11.94
CA PRO A 43 -2.80 2.14 12.70
C PRO A 43 -2.77 0.71 12.16
N ASN A 44 -3.85 0.27 11.50
CA ASN A 44 -3.89 -1.06 10.86
C ASN A 44 -3.05 -1.13 9.57
N VAL A 45 -2.90 -0.03 8.82
CA VAL A 45 -1.97 0.04 7.66
C VAL A 45 -0.55 -0.07 8.18
N ILE A 46 -0.20 0.74 9.18
CA ILE A 46 1.16 0.79 9.77
C ILE A 46 1.54 -0.58 10.35
N ARG A 47 0.67 -1.20 11.16
CA ARG A 47 0.95 -2.51 11.76
C ARG A 47 1.10 -3.62 10.70
N ALA A 48 0.35 -3.56 9.61
CA ALA A 48 0.38 -4.60 8.57
C ALA A 48 1.48 -4.38 7.52
N SER A 49 2.16 -3.23 7.54
CA SER A 49 3.26 -2.89 6.61
C SER A 49 4.65 -3.28 7.11
N THR A 50 4.74 -3.91 8.30
CA THR A 50 5.99 -4.44 8.88
C THR A 50 6.25 -5.90 8.49
#